data_AF-A0A1G6CCI4-F1
#
_entry.id   AF-A0A1G6CCI4-F1
#
_cell.length_a   1.000
_cell.length_b   1.000
_cell.length_c   1.000
_cell.angle_alpha   90.00
_cell.angle_beta   90.00
_cell.angle_gamma   90.00
#
_symmetry.space_group_name_H-M   'P 1'
#
loop_
_entity.id
_entity.type
_entity.pdbx_description
1 polymer ?
#
loop_
_entity_poly.entity_id
_entity_poly.type
_entity_poly.pdbx_seq_one_letter_code
_entity_poly.pdbx_strand_id
1 'polypeptide(L)' 'MTIVKARKVGNSITVTLPKNLGVETGQEFLIEAGRNNVIMLVPKVPNPFNGLDDLHMDDDFEGVKLLDNEI' A
#
# COMPACT_ATOMS: atom_id res chain seq x y z
N MET A 1 -20.59 6.57 8.26
CA MET A 1 -19.54 7.59 8.50
C MET A 1 -19.39 7.75 10.00
N THR A 2 -18.19 7.56 10.54
CA THR A 2 -17.96 7.54 12.00
C THR A 2 -17.02 8.67 12.37
N ILE A 3 -17.42 9.48 13.35
CA ILE A 3 -16.55 10.53 13.89
C ILE A 3 -15.73 9.93 15.03
N VAL A 4 -14.42 10.13 14.97
CA VAL A 4 -13.48 9.68 16.01
C VAL A 4 -12.68 10.86 16.51
N LYS A 5 -12.29 10.84 17.79
CA LYS A 5 -11.50 11.89 18.41
C LYS A 5 -10.05 11.44 18.57
N ALA A 6 -9.12 12.29 18.17
CA ALA A 6 -7.70 12.08 18.43
C ALA A 6 -7.41 12.15 19.94
N ARG A 7 -6.48 11.33 20.42
CA ARG A 7 -6.05 11.31 21.83
C ARG A 7 -4.54 11.26 21.96
N LYS A 8 -4.01 11.78 23.06
CA LYS A 8 -2.58 11.64 23.43
C LYS A 8 -2.34 10.26 24.04
N VAL A 9 -1.33 9.55 23.55
CA VAL A 9 -0.83 8.29 24.11
C VAL A 9 0.69 8.40 24.23
N GLY A 10 1.20 8.47 25.46
CA GLY A 10 2.60 8.79 25.70
C GLY A 10 2.99 10.14 25.09
N ASN A 11 4.00 10.15 24.23
CA ASN A 11 4.45 11.34 23.49
C ASN A 11 3.81 11.50 22.10
N SER A 12 2.80 10.70 21.76
CA SER A 12 2.19 10.67 20.43
C SER A 12 0.72 11.08 20.42
N ILE A 13 0.23 11.51 19.27
CA ILE A 13 -1.20 11.67 18.99
C ILE A 13 -1.68 10.48 18.18
N THR A 14 -2.82 9.91 18.57
CA THR A 14 -3.37 8.71 17.95
C THR A 14 -4.85 8.91 17.62
N VAL A 15 -5.26 8.43 16.44
CA VAL A 15 -6.65 8.33 16.03
C VAL A 15 -7.05 6.85 16.05
N THR A 16 -8.22 6.54 16.62
CA THR A 16 -8.73 5.16 16.61
C THR A 16 -9.39 4.86 15.28
N LEU A 17 -8.93 3.81 14.61
CA LEU A 17 -9.54 3.31 13.37
C LEU A 17 -10.71 2.37 13.71
N PRO A 18 -11.91 2.59 13.14
CA PRO A 18 -13.02 1.66 13.26
C PRO A 18 -12.70 0.25 12.72
N LYS A 19 -13.18 -0.80 13.40
CA LYS A 19 -12.90 -2.20 13.02
C LYS A 19 -13.36 -2.57 11.61
N ASN A 20 -14.44 -1.94 11.13
CA ASN A 20 -14.99 -2.19 9.80
C ASN A 20 -14.09 -1.70 8.66
N LEU A 21 -13.00 -0.98 8.95
CA LEU A 21 -11.97 -0.63 7.97
C LEU A 21 -11.01 -1.79 7.66
N GLY A 22 -11.07 -2.89 8.41
CA GLY A 22 -10.26 -4.09 8.13
C GLY A 22 -8.76 -3.92 8.37
N VAL A 23 -8.35 -2.91 9.14
CA VAL A 23 -6.94 -2.69 9.47
C VAL A 23 -6.51 -3.65 10.58
N GLU A 24 -5.43 -4.38 10.33
CA GLU A 24 -4.89 -5.37 11.26
C GLU A 24 -3.88 -4.77 12.23
N THR A 25 -3.71 -5.40 13.39
CA THR A 25 -2.69 -5.02 14.36
C THR A 25 -1.30 -5.22 13.75
N GLY A 26 -0.46 -4.20 13.78
CA GLY A 26 0.90 -4.25 13.24
C GLY A 26 1.01 -3.91 11.75
N GLN A 27 -0.11 -3.65 11.07
CA GLN A 27 -0.09 -3.20 9.67
C GLN A 27 0.62 -1.84 9.55
N GLU A 28 1.57 -1.76 8.62
CA GLU A 28 2.33 -0.54 8.34
C GLU A 28 1.64 0.32 7.28
N PHE A 29 1.71 1.64 7.47
CA PHE A 29 1.15 2.62 6.55
C PHE A 29 2.17 3.72 6.23
N LEU A 30 2.20 4.13 4.97
CA LEU A 30 2.72 5.43 4.60
C LEU A 30 1.67 6.50 4.95
N ILE A 31 2.10 7.56 5.63
CA ILE A 31 1.23 8.69 6.01
C ILE A 31 1.59 9.89 5.15
N GLU A 32 0.62 10.43 4.44
CA GLU A 32 0.78 11.62 3.62
C GLU A 32 -0.29 12.66 3.91
N ALA A 33 0.10 13.94 3.86
CA ALA A 33 -0.81 15.07 3.86
C ALA A 33 -1.31 15.30 2.43
N GLY A 34 -2.56 14.92 2.16
CA GLY A 34 -3.23 15.18 0.89
C GLY A 34 -3.74 16.61 0.78
N ARG A 35 -4.42 16.91 -0.33
CA ARG A 35 -5.12 18.20 -0.51
C ARG A 35 -6.26 18.34 0.49
N ASN A 36 -6.62 19.58 0.83
CA ASN A 36 -7.76 19.91 1.71
C ASN A 36 -7.66 19.35 3.14
N ASN A 37 -6.45 19.30 3.72
CA ASN A 37 -6.19 18.82 5.08
C ASN A 37 -6.60 17.35 5.31
N VAL A 38 -6.62 16.55 4.25
CA VAL A 38 -6.86 15.11 4.33
C VAL A 38 -5.56 14.42 4.72
N ILE A 39 -5.61 13.55 5.73
CA ILE A 39 -4.53 12.63 6.05
C ILE A 39 -4.86 11.30 5.39
N MET A 40 -3.96 10.82 4.52
CA MET A 40 -4.08 9.53 3.87
C MET A 40 -3.21 8.51 4.60
N LEU A 41 -3.78 7.33 4.86
CA LEU A 41 -3.04 6.16 5.31
C LEU A 41 -3.02 5.17 4.15
N VAL A 42 -1.87 4.98 3.54
CA VAL A 42 -1.69 4.05 2.42
C VAL A 42 -0.99 2.80 2.95
N PRO A 43 -1.61 1.60 2.90
CA PRO A 43 -0.96 0.37 3.31
C PRO A 43 0.38 0.21 2.59
N LYS A 44 1.44 -0.09 3.35
CA LYS A 44 2.74 -0.36 2.75
C LYS A 44 2.66 -1.68 1.99
N VAL A 45 2.88 -1.62 0.68
CA VAL A 45 2.98 -2.82 -0.15
C VAL A 45 4.28 -3.54 0.24
N PRO A 46 4.24 -4.86 0.50
CA PRO A 46 5.46 -5.65 0.70
C PRO A 46 6.40 -5.47 -0.50
N ASN A 47 7.70 -5.42 -0.25
CA ASN A 47 8.66 -5.42 -1.36
C ASN A 47 8.48 -6.72 -2.17
N PRO A 48 8.08 -6.66 -3.44
CA PRO A 48 7.96 -7.88 -4.25
C PRO A 48 9.34 -8.51 -4.48
N PHE A 49 10.41 -7.70 -4.54
CA PHE A 49 11.80 -8.17 -4.68
C PHE A 49 12.42 -8.57 -3.34
N ASN A 50 11.66 -9.28 -2.51
CA ASN A 50 12.10 -9.77 -1.20
C ASN A 50 12.96 -11.05 -1.30
N GLY A 51 13.06 -11.66 -2.48
CA GLY A 51 13.78 -12.91 -2.73
C GLY A 51 13.09 -14.17 -2.19
N LEU A 52 11.84 -14.06 -1.74
CA LEU A 52 11.01 -15.14 -1.22
C LEU A 52 9.98 -15.62 -2.25
N ASP A 53 9.51 -14.71 -3.09
CA ASP A 53 8.51 -14.99 -4.12
C ASP A 53 9.19 -15.36 -5.45
N ASP A 54 8.65 -16.35 -6.17
CA ASP A 54 9.04 -16.62 -7.55
C ASP A 54 8.39 -15.56 -8.45
N LEU A 55 9.23 -14.66 -8.97
CA LEU A 55 8.83 -13.56 -9.85
C LEU A 55 9.17 -13.85 -11.31
N HIS A 56 9.46 -15.11 -11.66
CA HIS A 56 9.70 -15.49 -13.04
C HIS A 56 8.45 -15.20 -13.88
N MET A 57 8.60 -14.38 -14.92
CA MET A 57 7.62 -14.32 -15.97
C MET A 57 7.95 -15.44 -16.94
N ASP A 58 7.04 -16.40 -17.10
CA ASP A 58 7.08 -17.31 -18.24
C ASP A 58 6.97 -16.47 -19.53
N ASP A 59 7.50 -16.98 -20.65
CA ASP A 59 7.62 -16.21 -21.90
C ASP A 59 6.24 -15.78 -22.44
N ASP A 60 5.77 -14.61 -22.02
CA ASP A 60 4.54 -13.97 -22.48
C ASP A 60 4.59 -13.59 -23.96
N PHE A 61 5.76 -13.71 -24.60
CA PHE A 61 5.94 -13.51 -26.03
C PHE A 61 5.85 -14.81 -26.85
N GLU A 62 5.53 -15.95 -26.22
CA GLU A 62 5.27 -17.19 -26.95
C GLU A 62 4.10 -16.98 -27.93
N GLY A 63 4.43 -16.96 -29.23
CA GLY A 63 3.45 -16.81 -30.31
C GLY A 63 3.22 -15.38 -30.82
N VAL A 64 3.89 -14.36 -30.26
CA VAL A 64 3.89 -13.02 -30.88
C VAL A 64 5.02 -12.90 -31.90
N LYS A 65 4.67 -12.38 -33.08
CA LYS A 65 5.63 -12.09 -34.14
C LYS A 65 6.19 -10.69 -33.92
N LEU A 66 7.48 -10.58 -33.63
CA LEU A 66 8.19 -9.30 -33.62
C LEU A 66 8.12 -8.66 -35.01
N LEU A 67 7.86 -7.35 -35.05
CA LEU A 67 7.84 -6.59 -36.30
C LEU A 67 9.27 -6.14 -36.64
N ASP A 68 9.58 -6.05 -37.93
CA ASP A 68 10.93 -5.76 -38.46
C ASP A 68 11.54 -4.41 -38.02
N ASN A 69 10.80 -3.60 -37.26
CA ASN A 69 11.15 -2.23 -36.86
C ASN A 69 11.47 -2.06 -35.37
N GLU A 70 11.51 -3.14 -34.58
CA GLU A 70 11.91 -3.10 -33.17
C GLU A 70 13.31 -3.73 -33.01
N ILE A 71 14.35 -2.91 -33.18
CA ILE A 71 15.75 -3.21 -32.80
C ILE A 71 16.29 -2.03 -32.00
#